data_AF-T2SAU5-F1
#
_entry.id   AF-T2SAU5-F1
#
_cell.length_a   1.000
_cell.length_b   1.000
_cell.length_c   1.000
_cell.angle_alpha   90.00
_cell.angle_beta   90.00
_cell.angle_gamma   90.00
#
_symmetry.space_group_name_H-M   'P 1'
#
loop_
_entity.id
_entity.type
_entity.pdbx_description
1 polymer ?
#
loop_
_entity_poly.entity_id
_entity_poly.type
_entity_poly.pdbx_seq_one_letter_code
_entity_poly.pdbx_strand_id
1 'polypeptide(L)'
;MKIYPQVLSIAGSDSGGGAGIQADLKAFQTLGVFGTSVITCITAQNTQGVHGVYPLSIESVKAQILAIKDDFSIKAFKMGALCNNQIIECVADTLETCDFGFCVLDPVMVAKNGALLLEEDAILSLKNAFYLKPIY
;
A
#
# COMPACT_ATOMS: atom_id res chain seq x y z
N MET A 1 26.13 -3.41 -14.57
CA MET A 1 25.26 -3.62 -13.39
C MET A 1 23.83 -3.60 -13.91
N LYS A 2 22.99 -4.59 -13.59
CA LYS A 2 21.62 -4.67 -14.13
C LYS A 2 20.78 -3.59 -13.43
N ILE A 3 20.22 -2.64 -14.18
CA ILE A 3 19.34 -1.61 -13.63
C ILE A 3 17.92 -2.19 -13.67
N TYR A 4 17.33 -2.39 -12.50
CA TYR A 4 15.95 -2.84 -12.37
C TYR A 4 15.02 -1.62 -12.26
N PRO A 5 13.87 -1.59 -12.94
CA PRO A 5 12.83 -0.59 -12.65
C PRO A 5 12.47 -0.63 -11.16
N GLN A 6 12.19 0.53 -10.58
CA GLN A 6 11.87 0.66 -9.16
C GLN A 6 10.38 0.98 -9.01
N VAL A 7 9.71 0.26 -8.11
CA VAL A 7 8.28 0.44 -7.82
C VAL A 7 8.05 0.49 -6.31
N LEU A 8 6.91 1.03 -5.91
CA LEU A 8 6.50 1.18 -4.52
C LEU A 8 5.20 0.41 -4.23
N SER A 9 5.15 -0.33 -3.14
CA SER A 9 3.89 -0.81 -2.55
C SER A 9 3.53 0.05 -1.33
N ILE A 10 2.28 0.52 -1.26
CA ILE A 10 1.72 1.20 -0.08
C ILE A 10 0.57 0.33 0.43
N ALA A 11 0.81 -0.47 1.47
CA ALA A 11 -0.17 -1.42 1.97
C ALA A 11 0.14 -1.91 3.40
N GLY A 12 -0.78 -2.68 3.97
CA GLY A 12 -0.55 -3.42 5.21
C GLY A 12 0.48 -4.54 5.07
N SER A 13 1.14 -4.87 6.17
CA SER A 13 2.09 -5.98 6.30
C SER A 13 1.39 -7.23 6.80
N ASP A 14 1.45 -8.32 6.03
CA ASP A 14 0.97 -9.65 6.42
C ASP A 14 2.09 -10.45 7.07
N SER A 15 1.91 -10.82 8.35
CA SER A 15 2.88 -11.65 9.08
C SER A 15 3.10 -13.04 8.44
N GLY A 16 2.12 -13.59 7.72
CA GLY A 16 2.25 -14.84 6.98
C GLY A 16 2.94 -14.70 5.61
N GLY A 17 3.13 -13.47 5.14
CA GLY A 17 3.79 -13.16 3.87
C GLY A 17 3.05 -13.62 2.61
N GLY A 18 1.76 -13.96 2.72
CA GLY A 18 0.90 -14.41 1.61
C GLY A 18 0.02 -13.31 1.01
N ALA A 19 -0.02 -12.14 1.63
CA ALA A 19 -0.72 -10.94 1.21
C ALA A 19 0.12 -9.68 1.52
N GLY A 20 -0.50 -8.50 1.41
CA GLY A 20 0.11 -7.23 1.80
C GLY A 20 1.37 -6.88 1.02
N ILE A 21 2.22 -6.05 1.62
CA ILE A 21 3.50 -5.64 1.02
C ILE A 21 4.40 -6.84 0.69
N GLN A 22 4.33 -7.94 1.46
CA GLN A 22 5.14 -9.13 1.21
C GLN A 22 4.77 -9.82 -0.10
N ALA A 23 3.47 -9.93 -0.42
CA ALA A 23 3.02 -10.48 -1.69
C ALA A 23 3.38 -9.56 -2.86
N ASP A 24 3.26 -8.24 -2.66
CA ASP A 24 3.63 -7.25 -3.67
C ASP A 24 5.12 -7.33 -4.00
N LEU A 25 6.00 -7.32 -2.99
CA LEU A 25 7.45 -7.41 -3.17
C LEU A 25 7.87 -8.71 -3.86
N LYS A 26 7.23 -9.85 -3.54
CA LYS A 26 7.48 -11.13 -4.24
C LYS A 26 7.06 -11.07 -5.70
N ALA A 27 5.93 -10.44 -6.00
CA ALA A 27 5.47 -10.25 -7.38
C ALA A 27 6.45 -9.36 -8.16
N PHE A 28 6.88 -8.24 -7.59
CA PHE A 28 7.86 -7.34 -8.20
C PHE A 28 9.18 -8.07 -8.48
N GLN A 29 9.72 -8.79 -7.50
CA GLN A 29 10.95 -9.55 -7.66
C GLN A 29 10.84 -10.62 -8.76
N THR A 30 9.70 -11.33 -8.83
CA THR A 30 9.43 -12.34 -9.87
C THR A 30 9.44 -11.72 -11.28
N LEU A 31 8.98 -10.48 -11.41
CA LEU A 31 8.95 -9.72 -12.67
C LEU A 31 10.26 -8.99 -12.98
N GLY A 32 11.30 -9.16 -12.16
CA GLY A 32 12.56 -8.43 -12.34
C GLY A 32 12.40 -6.93 -12.11
N VAL A 33 11.68 -6.55 -11.06
CA VAL A 33 11.47 -5.18 -10.63
C VAL A 33 11.94 -5.04 -9.18
N PHE A 34 12.63 -3.95 -8.86
CA PHE A 34 13.02 -3.64 -7.49
C PHE A 34 11.84 -3.01 -6.74
N GLY A 35 11.37 -3.68 -5.69
CA GLY A 35 10.25 -3.22 -4.88
C GLY A 35 10.69 -2.47 -3.63
N THR A 36 10.06 -1.33 -3.38
CA THR A 36 10.07 -0.60 -2.10
C THR A 36 8.69 -0.71 -1.43
N SER A 37 8.59 -0.34 -0.15
CA SER A 37 7.33 -0.42 0.58
C SER A 37 7.13 0.72 1.59
N VAL A 38 5.91 1.20 1.69
CA VAL A 38 5.37 1.97 2.81
C VAL A 38 4.33 1.10 3.52
N ILE A 39 4.54 0.87 4.81
CA ILE A 39 3.65 0.04 5.63
C ILE A 39 2.59 0.94 6.27
N THR A 40 1.31 0.62 6.07
CA THR A 40 0.18 1.35 6.66
C THR A 40 -0.28 0.76 7.97
N CYS A 41 -0.24 -0.57 8.07
CA CYS A 41 -0.54 -1.31 9.28
C CYS A 41 0.24 -2.62 9.32
N ILE A 42 0.38 -3.19 10.50
CA ILE A 42 0.89 -4.54 10.70
C ILE A 42 -0.30 -5.42 11.08
N THR A 43 -0.45 -6.56 10.43
CA THR A 43 -1.45 -7.55 10.82
C THR A 43 -0.77 -8.73 11.50
N ALA A 44 -1.27 -9.11 12.68
CA ALA A 44 -0.99 -10.41 13.27
C ALA A 44 -1.85 -11.44 12.52
N GLN A 45 -1.39 -11.83 11.34
CA GLN A 45 -2.13 -12.67 10.40
C GLN A 45 -1.34 -13.93 10.04
N ASN A 46 -2.06 -15.02 9.83
CA ASN A 46 -1.54 -16.25 9.25
C ASN A 46 -2.61 -16.90 8.37
N THR A 47 -2.35 -18.12 7.87
CA THR A 47 -3.29 -18.84 7.01
C THR A 47 -4.64 -19.15 7.66
N GLN A 48 -4.73 -19.11 9.00
CA GLN A 48 -5.96 -19.37 9.74
C GLN A 48 -6.80 -18.12 9.99
N GLY A 49 -6.25 -16.93 9.73
CA GLY A 49 -6.99 -15.67 9.84
C GLY A 49 -6.17 -14.51 10.38
N VAL A 50 -6.89 -13.42 10.64
CA VAL A 50 -6.37 -12.17 11.22
C VAL A 50 -6.70 -12.14 12.70
N HIS A 51 -5.67 -12.05 13.54
CA HIS A 51 -5.77 -12.05 15.00
C HIS A 51 -5.58 -10.65 15.60
N GLY A 52 -5.13 -9.69 14.79
CA GLY A 52 -4.98 -8.30 15.18
C GLY A 52 -4.55 -7.43 14.02
N VAL A 53 -4.99 -6.16 14.05
CA VAL A 53 -4.63 -5.12 13.09
C VAL A 53 -4.07 -3.95 13.88
N TYR A 54 -2.85 -3.55 13.55
CA TYR A 54 -2.11 -2.50 14.25
C TYR A 54 -1.78 -1.40 13.25
N PRO A 55 -2.60 -0.34 13.15
CA PRO A 55 -2.31 0.82 12.32
C PRO A 55 -0.98 1.46 12.76
N LEU A 56 -0.16 1.88 11.79
CA LEU A 56 0.99 2.74 12.11
C LEU A 56 0.53 4.19 12.30
N SER A 57 1.36 5.00 12.98
CA SER A 57 1.06 6.42 13.13
C SER A 57 1.13 7.15 11.78
N ILE A 58 0.31 8.19 11.63
CA ILE A 58 0.31 9.10 10.48
C ILE A 58 1.72 9.64 10.18
N GLU A 59 2.44 10.03 11.22
CA GLU A 59 3.82 10.52 11.12
C GLU A 59 4.76 9.47 10.53
N SER A 60 4.61 8.21 10.95
CA SER A 60 5.41 7.09 10.44
C SER A 60 5.10 6.80 8.96
N VAL A 61 3.82 6.78 8.58
CA VAL A 61 3.43 6.57 7.18
C VAL A 61 3.97 7.69 6.29
N LYS A 62 3.80 8.94 6.69
CA LYS A 62 4.33 10.11 5.98
C LYS A 62 5.85 10.08 5.87
N ALA A 63 6.56 9.78 6.96
CA ALA A 63 8.01 9.70 6.96
C ALA A 63 8.54 8.62 6.00
N GLN A 64 7.88 7.46 5.93
CA GLN A 64 8.23 6.42 4.97
C GLN A 64 8.04 6.90 3.52
N ILE A 65 6.92 7.55 3.19
CA ILE A 65 6.66 8.07 1.84
C ILE A 65 7.74 9.08 1.44
N LEU A 66 8.06 10.03 2.31
CA LEU A 66 9.06 11.06 2.05
C LEU A 66 10.47 10.47 1.91
N ALA A 67 10.83 9.46 2.71
CA ALA A 67 12.11 8.78 2.60
C ALA A 67 12.26 8.06 1.25
N ILE A 68 11.21 7.40 0.76
CA ILE A 68 11.24 6.77 -0.57
C ILE A 68 11.35 7.83 -1.66
N LYS A 69 10.65 8.96 -1.52
CA LYS A 69 10.70 10.07 -2.49
C LYS A 69 12.08 10.70 -2.61
N ASP A 70 12.82 10.80 -1.51
CA ASP A 70 14.13 11.45 -1.47
C ASP A 70 15.24 10.64 -2.15
N ASP A 71 15.17 9.30 -2.10
CA ASP A 71 16.25 8.41 -2.57
C ASP A 71 15.92 7.62 -3.86
N PHE A 72 14.66 7.20 -4.04
CA PHE A 72 14.31 6.25 -5.11
C PHE A 72 13.70 6.90 -6.35
N SER A 73 14.07 6.38 -7.51
CA SER A 73 13.50 6.73 -8.82
C SER A 73 12.29 5.86 -9.17
N ILE A 74 11.26 5.90 -8.32
CA ILE A 74 10.01 5.13 -8.49
C ILE A 74 9.30 5.51 -9.78
N LYS A 75 8.84 4.51 -10.55
CA LYS A 75 8.13 4.69 -11.84
C LYS A 75 6.65 4.33 -11.78
N ALA A 76 6.29 3.49 -10.82
CA ALA A 76 4.92 3.13 -10.54
C ALA A 76 4.78 2.76 -9.07
N PHE A 77 3.58 2.92 -8.55
CA PHE A 77 3.24 2.49 -7.21
C PHE A 77 1.90 1.78 -7.20
N LYS A 78 1.77 0.84 -6.27
CA LYS A 78 0.56 0.08 -6.00
C LYS A 78 0.06 0.41 -4.61
N MET A 79 -1.22 0.68 -4.49
CA MET A 79 -1.89 0.86 -3.21
C MET A 79 -2.76 -0.36 -2.92
N GLY A 80 -2.65 -0.92 -1.72
CA GLY A 80 -3.46 -2.02 -1.22
C GLY A 80 -4.29 -1.61 0.00
N ALA A 81 -4.36 -2.47 1.02
CA ALA A 81 -5.08 -2.15 2.25
C ALA A 81 -4.42 -0.97 3.00
N LEU A 82 -5.14 0.15 3.16
CA LEU A 82 -4.67 1.38 3.82
C LEU A 82 -5.13 1.52 5.28
N CYS A 83 -5.68 0.45 5.86
CA CYS A 83 -6.07 0.33 7.27
C CYS A 83 -7.26 1.16 7.76
N ASN A 84 -7.26 2.49 7.62
CA ASN A 84 -8.35 3.37 8.10
C ASN A 84 -8.37 4.73 7.38
N ASN A 85 -9.42 5.53 7.59
CA ASN A 85 -9.60 6.84 6.92
C ASN A 85 -8.44 7.80 7.14
N GLN A 86 -7.93 7.89 8.38
CA GLN A 86 -6.86 8.83 8.70
C GLN A 86 -5.58 8.52 7.91
N ILE A 87 -5.26 7.23 7.75
CA ILE A 87 -4.12 6.81 6.93
C ILE A 87 -4.40 7.02 5.45
N ILE A 88 -5.63 6.77 4.97
CA ILE A 88 -6.04 7.04 3.59
C ILE A 88 -5.82 8.51 3.25
N GLU A 89 -6.32 9.43 4.08
CA GLU A 89 -6.16 10.88 3.94
C GLU A 89 -4.68 11.26 3.98
N CYS A 90 -3.92 10.77 4.96
CA CYS A 90 -2.48 11.02 5.03
C CYS A 90 -1.74 10.58 3.76
N VAL A 91 -2.04 9.39 3.24
CA VAL A 91 -1.41 8.88 2.01
C VAL A 91 -1.80 9.77 0.83
N ALA A 92 -3.08 10.10 0.68
CA ALA A 92 -3.57 10.97 -0.37
C ALA A 92 -2.88 12.34 -0.36
N ASP A 93 -2.93 13.05 0.77
CA ASP A 93 -2.34 14.38 0.95
C ASP A 93 -0.83 14.36 0.70
N THR A 94 -0.13 13.33 1.19
CA THR A 94 1.32 13.23 1.00
C THR A 94 1.67 12.98 -0.48
N LEU A 95 0.87 12.15 -1.16
CA LEU A 95 1.07 11.84 -2.58
C LEU A 95 0.77 13.02 -3.51
N GLU A 96 -0.03 14.01 -3.11
CA GLU A 96 -0.21 15.25 -3.90
C GLU A 96 1.12 15.96 -4.18
N THR A 97 2.08 15.81 -3.26
CA THR A 97 3.41 16.43 -3.34
C THR A 97 4.51 15.46 -3.84
N CYS A 98 4.17 14.19 -4.08
CA CYS A 98 5.13 13.15 -4.44
C CYS A 98 4.78 12.52 -5.80
N ASP A 99 5.58 12.80 -6.83
CA ASP A 99 5.47 12.08 -8.11
C ASP A 99 6.21 10.74 -8.05
N PHE A 100 5.44 9.65 -8.08
CA PHE A 100 5.89 8.26 -8.20
C PHE A 100 5.44 7.59 -9.51
N GLY A 101 4.94 8.37 -10.47
CA GLY A 101 4.45 7.88 -11.75
C GLY A 101 3.10 7.16 -11.65
N PHE A 102 2.99 6.00 -12.30
CA PHE A 102 1.70 5.32 -12.51
C PHE A 102 1.15 4.69 -11.21
N CYS A 103 -0.14 4.90 -10.94
CA CYS A 103 -0.82 4.35 -9.77
C CYS A 103 -1.66 3.12 -10.14
N VAL A 104 -1.46 2.00 -9.45
CA VAL A 104 -2.37 0.85 -9.44
C VAL A 104 -3.10 0.82 -8.11
N LEU A 105 -4.42 1.02 -8.12
CA LEU A 105 -5.25 0.86 -6.91
C LEU A 105 -5.83 -0.57 -6.88
N ASP A 106 -5.42 -1.34 -5.88
CA ASP A 106 -6.03 -2.62 -5.51
C ASP A 106 -6.98 -2.35 -4.33
N PRO A 107 -8.31 -2.22 -4.56
CA PRO A 107 -9.26 -1.83 -3.52
C PRO A 107 -9.51 -3.02 -2.59
N VAL A 108 -8.53 -3.34 -1.74
CA VAL A 108 -8.60 -4.41 -0.75
C VAL A 108 -9.57 -3.98 0.35
N MET A 109 -10.84 -4.30 0.14
CA MET A 109 -11.95 -4.02 1.06
C MET A 109 -12.23 -5.20 2.01
N VAL A 110 -11.75 -6.40 1.65
CA VAL A 110 -12.00 -7.66 2.37
C VAL A 110 -10.72 -8.49 2.42
N ALA A 111 -10.38 -9.04 3.59
CA ALA A 111 -9.27 -9.99 3.73
C ALA A 111 -9.57 -11.28 2.95
N LYS A 112 -8.53 -12.06 2.61
CA LYS A 112 -8.67 -13.35 1.88
C LYS A 112 -9.61 -14.35 2.57
N ASN A 113 -9.89 -14.19 3.86
CA ASN A 113 -10.79 -15.03 4.66
C ASN A 113 -12.19 -14.42 4.88
N GLY A 114 -12.53 -13.31 4.21
CA GLY A 114 -13.85 -12.67 4.32
C GLY A 114 -14.00 -11.63 5.43
N ALA A 115 -12.96 -11.38 6.25
CA ALA A 115 -13.02 -10.33 7.25
C ALA A 115 -13.00 -8.93 6.59
N LEU A 116 -13.92 -8.05 6.98
CA LEU A 116 -13.91 -6.65 6.55
C LEU A 116 -12.62 -5.99 7.07
N LEU A 117 -11.82 -5.45 6.15
CA LEU A 117 -10.58 -4.72 6.49
C LEU A 117 -10.79 -3.21 6.57
N LEU A 118 -11.93 -2.72 6.06
CA LEU A 118 -12.28 -1.31 5.99
C LEU A 118 -13.75 -1.13 6.36
N GLU A 119 -14.05 -0.09 7.14
CA GLU A 119 -15.42 0.39 7.33
C GLU A 119 -15.93 1.07 6.04
N GLU A 120 -17.24 1.16 5.84
CA GLU A 120 -17.83 1.73 4.60
C GLU A 120 -17.31 3.15 4.28
N ASP A 121 -17.03 3.94 5.32
CA ASP A 121 -16.50 5.30 5.21
C ASP A 121 -15.08 5.35 4.62
N ALA A 122 -14.26 4.32 4.84
CA ALA A 122 -12.93 4.22 4.24
C ALA A 122 -13.01 3.97 2.74
N ILE A 123 -14.01 3.20 2.29
CA ILE A 123 -14.23 2.92 0.87
C ILE A 123 -14.61 4.21 0.13
N LEU A 124 -15.46 5.04 0.75
CA LEU A 124 -15.85 6.33 0.19
C LEU A 124 -14.66 7.29 0.11
N SER A 125 -13.86 7.34 1.18
CA SER A 125 -12.64 8.15 1.24
C SER A 125 -11.63 7.75 0.17
N LEU A 126 -11.41 6.46 -0.04
CA LEU A 126 -10.53 5.93 -1.09
C LEU A 126 -10.98 6.36 -2.49
N LYS A 127 -12.28 6.26 -2.78
CA LYS A 127 -12.86 6.64 -4.08
C LYS A 127 -12.77 8.14 -4.36
N ASN A 128 -12.95 8.96 -3.32
CA ASN A 128 -12.90 10.42 -3.44
C ASN A 128 -11.46 10.93 -3.57
N ALA A 129 -10.54 10.39 -2.77
CA ALA A 129 -9.14 10.80 -2.76
C ALA A 129 -8.39 10.37 -4.03
N PHE A 130 -8.66 9.15 -4.50
CA PHE A 130 -8.02 8.60 -5.70
C PHE A 130 -9.08 8.46 -6.78
N TYR A 131 -9.48 9.59 -7.39
CA TYR A 131 -10.32 9.62 -8.59
C TYR A 131 -9.84 8.53 -9.55
N LEU A 132 -10.59 7.43 -9.64
CA LEU A 132 -10.28 6.31 -10.51
C LEU A 132 -10.45 6.78 -11.95
N LYS A 133 -9.39 7.33 -12.56
CA LYS A 133 -9.34 7.43 -14.00
C LYS A 133 -9.35 5.99 -14.53
N PRO A 134 -10.35 5.60 -15.34
CA PRO A 134 -10.40 4.26 -15.88
C PRO A 134 -9.12 4.02 -16.68
N ILE A 135 -8.46 2.91 -16.41
CA ILE A 135 -7.40 2.39 -17.26
C ILE A 135 -8.14 1.81 -18.48
N TYR A 136 -8.30 2.61 -19.53
CA TYR A 136 -8.70 2.15 -20.86
C TYR A 136 -7.45 1.79 -21.67
#